data_AF-A0A950YKZ7-F1
#
_entry.id   AF-A0A950YKZ7-F1
#
_cell.length_a   1.000
_cell.length_b   1.000
_cell.length_c   1.000
_cell.angle_alpha   90.00
_cell.angle_beta   90.00
_cell.angle_gamma   90.00
#
_symmetry.space_group_name_H-M   'P 1'
#
loop_
_entity.id
_entity.type
_entity.pdbx_description
1 polymer ?
#
loop_
_entity_poly.entity_id
_entity_poly.type
_entity_poly.pdbx_seq_one_letter_code
_entity_poly.pdbx_strand_id
1 'polypeptide(L)'
;MSWHEPEDDRWDDPGDDFDEPETRRWPLDWQSLYPRERWLWFEQLWADVCMLRDRYRLAVRSSWWEDQRQVEALAAFSAWVHLYDSGEWDDPPGKLALLYDLERLAAILRDGADPFHPDRDRLAFARYLIDLGCQPPPARNPAD
;
A
#
# COMPACT_ATOMS: atom_id res chain seq x y z
N MET A 1 66.69 -12.80 13.61
CA MET A 1 65.75 -12.27 12.60
C MET A 1 65.25 -13.45 11.80
N SER A 2 64.13 -14.04 12.24
CA SER A 2 63.45 -15.11 11.52
C SER A 2 62.39 -14.44 10.66
N TRP A 3 62.48 -14.63 9.34
CA TRP A 3 61.50 -14.12 8.39
C TRP A 3 60.19 -14.90 8.56
N HIS A 4 59.08 -14.16 8.69
CA HIS A 4 57.72 -14.69 8.78
C HIS A 4 57.23 -15.12 7.39
N GLU A 5 56.55 -16.27 7.34
CA GLU A 5 55.82 -16.78 6.18
C GLU A 5 54.60 -15.89 5.84
N PRO A 6 54.08 -15.95 4.60
CA PRO A 6 53.09 -15.01 4.09
C PRO A 6 51.68 -15.33 4.59
N GLU A 7 50.96 -14.31 5.04
CA GLU A 7 49.54 -14.42 5.37
C GLU A 7 48.70 -14.49 4.10
N ASP A 8 47.84 -15.51 4.07
CA ASP A 8 46.88 -15.84 3.02
C ASP A 8 45.94 -14.66 2.69
N ASP A 9 45.68 -14.52 1.40
CA ASP A 9 44.55 -13.84 0.77
C ASP A 9 43.22 -14.27 1.40
N ARG A 10 42.78 -13.59 2.45
CA ARG A 10 41.38 -13.59 2.87
C ARG A 10 40.74 -12.32 2.33
N TRP A 11 40.30 -12.40 1.09
CA TRP A 11 39.32 -11.45 0.55
C TRP A 11 38.15 -11.42 1.53
N ASP A 12 38.02 -10.30 2.26
CA ASP A 12 36.79 -9.94 2.94
C ASP A 12 35.71 -9.92 1.87
N ASP A 13 34.89 -10.97 1.86
CA ASP A 13 33.59 -10.97 1.20
C ASP A 13 32.78 -9.89 1.93
N PRO A 14 32.57 -8.70 1.33
CA PRO A 14 31.71 -7.73 1.97
C PRO A 14 30.34 -8.38 1.92
N GLY A 15 29.87 -8.77 3.10
CA GLY A 15 28.57 -9.37 3.32
C GLY A 15 27.56 -8.72 2.38
N ASP A 16 26.94 -9.58 1.60
CA ASP A 16 25.79 -9.28 0.77
C ASP A 16 24.68 -8.82 1.72
N ASP A 17 24.78 -7.56 2.17
CA ASP A 17 23.74 -6.78 2.82
C ASP A 17 22.68 -6.53 1.74
N PHE A 18 22.02 -7.61 1.33
CA PHE A 18 20.64 -7.53 0.93
C PHE A 18 19.91 -7.03 2.16
N ASP A 19 19.84 -5.70 2.30
CA ASP A 19 18.75 -5.04 3.01
C ASP A 19 17.47 -5.75 2.55
N GLU A 20 16.94 -6.66 3.37
CA GLU A 20 15.55 -7.08 3.26
C GLU A 20 14.79 -5.77 3.10
N PRO A 21 14.00 -5.58 2.02
CA PRO A 21 13.38 -4.29 1.81
C PRO A 21 12.51 -4.05 3.03
N GLU A 22 12.97 -3.17 3.94
CA GLU A 22 12.17 -2.61 5.01
C GLU A 22 10.84 -2.32 4.35
N THR A 23 9.80 -3.06 4.72
CA THR A 23 8.51 -3.06 4.06
C THR A 23 8.11 -1.62 3.85
N ARG A 24 8.35 -1.10 2.64
CA ARG A 24 8.39 0.35 2.42
C ARG A 24 7.01 0.86 2.76
N ARG A 25 6.88 1.50 3.92
CA ARG A 25 5.62 2.07 4.33
C ARG A 25 5.40 3.28 3.44
N TRP A 26 4.56 3.10 2.43
CA TRP A 26 4.16 4.17 1.54
C TRP A 26 3.62 5.36 2.36
N PRO A 27 3.87 6.61 1.93
CA PRO A 27 3.28 7.77 2.59
C PRO A 27 1.75 7.69 2.52
N LEU A 28 1.05 8.41 3.40
CA LEU A 28 -0.41 8.47 3.38
C LEU A 28 -0.97 9.27 2.20
N ASP A 29 -0.12 10.06 1.54
CA ASP A 29 -0.46 10.88 0.38
C ASP A 29 0.43 10.54 -0.81
N TRP A 30 -0.20 10.39 -1.97
CA TRP A 30 0.46 10.04 -3.24
C TRP A 30 1.00 11.25 -3.99
N GLN A 31 0.57 12.48 -3.67
CA GLN A 31 0.85 13.66 -4.48
C GLN A 31 2.36 13.96 -4.63
N SER A 32 3.15 13.65 -3.61
CA SER A 32 4.61 13.86 -3.61
C SER A 32 5.39 12.76 -4.34
N LEU A 33 4.76 11.63 -4.66
CA LEU A 33 5.40 10.47 -5.28
C LEU A 33 5.67 10.71 -6.77
N TYR A 34 6.71 10.05 -7.31
CA TYR A 34 6.94 10.02 -8.75
C TYR A 34 5.82 9.27 -9.49
N PRO A 35 5.56 9.54 -10.78
CA PRO A 35 4.47 8.92 -11.55
C PRO A 35 4.38 7.39 -11.43
N ARG A 36 5.53 6.70 -11.41
CA ARG A 36 5.60 5.24 -11.26
C ARG A 36 5.29 4.77 -9.84
N GLU A 37 5.73 5.52 -8.84
CA GLU A 37 5.46 5.23 -7.43
C GLU A 37 4.00 5.46 -7.09
N ARG A 38 3.37 6.51 -7.66
CA ARG A 38 1.92 6.74 -7.54
C ARG A 38 1.12 5.54 -8.01
N TRP A 39 1.50 4.95 -9.15
CA TRP A 39 0.86 3.73 -9.64
C TRP A 39 0.94 2.61 -8.59
N LEU A 40 2.14 2.32 -8.09
CA LEU A 40 2.35 1.27 -7.08
C LEU A 40 1.61 1.55 -5.77
N TRP A 41 1.57 2.80 -5.35
CA TRP A 41 0.82 3.27 -4.20
C TRP A 41 -0.68 2.97 -4.36
N PHE A 42 -1.25 3.34 -5.50
CA PHE A 42 -2.67 3.08 -5.79
C PHE A 42 -2.97 1.59 -5.93
N GLU A 43 -2.06 0.78 -6.50
CA GLU A 43 -2.19 -0.68 -6.53
C GLU A 43 -2.21 -1.29 -5.12
N GLN A 44 -1.33 -0.81 -4.23
CA GLN A 44 -1.34 -1.24 -2.84
C GLN A 44 -2.65 -0.85 -2.15
N LEU A 45 -3.09 0.40 -2.32
CA LEU A 45 -4.35 0.87 -1.76
C LEU A 45 -5.53 0.05 -2.30
N TRP A 46 -5.55 -0.29 -3.59
CA TRP A 46 -6.57 -1.15 -4.17
C TRP A 46 -6.66 -2.51 -3.47
N ALA A 47 -5.51 -3.16 -3.24
CA ALA A 47 -5.44 -4.44 -2.53
C ALA A 47 -5.93 -4.29 -1.08
N ASP A 48 -5.49 -3.23 -0.39
CA ASP A 48 -5.92 -2.92 0.97
C ASP A 48 -7.44 -2.71 1.03
N VAL A 49 -8.02 -1.94 0.10
CA VAL A 49 -9.47 -1.69 0.03
C VAL A 49 -10.26 -2.98 -0.15
N CYS A 50 -9.77 -3.91 -0.98
CA CYS A 50 -10.40 -5.23 -1.13
C CYS A 50 -10.41 -5.98 0.20
N MET A 51 -9.27 -6.02 0.90
CA MET A 51 -9.14 -6.65 2.21
C MET A 51 -10.02 -5.99 3.28
N LEU A 52 -10.04 -4.66 3.35
CA LEU A 52 -10.84 -3.89 4.29
C LEU A 52 -12.34 -4.08 4.07
N ARG A 53 -12.78 -4.09 2.80
CA ARG A 53 -14.18 -4.36 2.45
C ARG A 53 -14.61 -5.73 2.95
N ASP A 54 -13.78 -6.75 2.75
CA ASP A 54 -14.13 -8.12 3.12
C ASP A 54 -14.10 -8.31 4.65
N ARG A 55 -13.11 -7.71 5.33
CA ARG A 55 -12.93 -7.79 6.80
C ARG A 55 -13.98 -7.01 7.58
N TYR A 56 -14.25 -5.76 7.21
CA TYR A 56 -15.13 -4.86 7.96
C TYR A 56 -16.49 -4.65 7.30
N ARG A 57 -16.78 -5.36 6.20
CA ARG A 57 -18.03 -5.24 5.42
C ARG A 57 -18.33 -3.80 5.00
N LEU A 58 -17.28 -3.04 4.67
CA LEU A 58 -17.42 -1.66 4.24
C LEU A 58 -18.26 -1.58 2.96
N ALA A 59 -19.21 -0.64 2.92
CA ALA A 59 -20.08 -0.42 1.77
C ALA A 59 -19.39 0.43 0.68
N VAL A 60 -18.17 0.06 0.28
CA VAL A 60 -17.38 0.77 -0.74
C VAL A 60 -18.15 0.79 -2.07
N ARG A 61 -18.23 1.97 -2.68
CA ARG A 61 -18.84 2.16 -4.00
C ARG A 61 -17.79 2.18 -5.10
N SER A 62 -18.21 1.84 -6.31
CA SER A 62 -17.39 2.05 -7.50
C SER A 62 -17.05 3.52 -7.67
N SER A 63 -15.90 3.80 -8.30
CA SER A 63 -15.36 5.15 -8.46
C SER A 63 -14.91 5.84 -7.16
N TRP A 64 -14.72 5.10 -6.06
CA TRP A 64 -14.13 5.65 -4.82
C TRP A 64 -12.77 6.31 -5.06
N TRP A 65 -12.02 5.84 -6.07
CA TRP A 65 -10.70 6.37 -6.44
C TRP A 65 -10.76 7.76 -7.09
N GLU A 66 -11.94 8.23 -7.48
CA GLU A 66 -12.14 9.56 -8.08
C GLU A 66 -12.36 10.65 -7.02
N ASP A 67 -12.77 10.26 -5.81
CA ASP A 67 -13.00 11.16 -4.68
C ASP A 67 -11.79 11.14 -3.74
N GLN A 68 -11.04 12.25 -3.73
CA GLN A 68 -9.85 12.42 -2.90
C GLN A 68 -10.12 12.18 -1.40
N ARG A 69 -11.31 12.51 -0.89
CA ARG A 69 -11.66 12.26 0.52
C ARG A 69 -11.81 10.77 0.81
N GLN A 70 -12.37 10.01 -0.12
CA GLN A 70 -12.50 8.56 0.01
C GLN A 70 -11.12 7.90 -0.09
N VAL A 71 -10.27 8.36 -1.01
CA VAL A 71 -8.87 7.91 -1.14
C VAL A 71 -8.10 8.12 0.16
N GLU A 72 -8.14 9.33 0.74
CA GLU A 72 -7.46 9.66 2.00
C GLU A 72 -8.00 8.84 3.17
N ALA A 73 -9.32 8.69 3.27
CA ALA A 73 -9.95 7.92 4.35
C ALA A 73 -9.56 6.43 4.28
N LEU A 74 -9.53 5.84 3.09
CA LEU A 74 -9.14 4.44 2.88
C LEU A 74 -7.64 4.23 3.12
N ALA A 75 -6.78 5.16 2.70
CA ALA A 75 -5.34 5.08 2.96
C ALA A 75 -5.02 5.22 4.46
N ALA A 76 -5.69 6.15 5.15
CA ALA A 76 -5.54 6.28 6.60
C ALA A 76 -6.05 5.04 7.34
N PHE A 77 -7.21 4.49 6.91
CA PHE A 77 -7.76 3.30 7.53
C PHE A 77 -6.92 2.05 7.27
N SER A 78 -6.37 1.87 6.05
CA SER A 78 -5.47 0.75 5.77
C SER A 78 -4.20 0.84 6.60
N ALA A 79 -3.58 2.02 6.69
CA ALA A 79 -2.40 2.25 7.53
C ALA A 79 -2.68 2.00 9.02
N TRP A 80 -3.88 2.33 9.50
CA TRP A 80 -4.34 2.01 10.84
C TRP A 80 -4.46 0.48 11.05
N VAL A 81 -5.09 -0.22 10.11
CA VAL A 81 -5.28 -1.69 10.21
C VAL A 81 -3.93 -2.41 10.18
N HIS A 82 -3.01 -1.99 9.33
CA HIS A 82 -1.65 -2.54 9.28
C HIS A 82 -0.92 -2.36 10.63
N LEU A 83 -1.01 -1.17 11.24
CA LEU A 83 -0.43 -0.91 12.55
C LEU A 83 -1.13 -1.71 13.68
N TYR A 84 -2.44 -1.93 13.55
CA TYR A 84 -3.20 -2.77 14.47
C TYR A 84 -2.76 -4.24 14.37
N ASP A 85 -2.62 -4.76 13.15
CA ASP A 85 -2.27 -6.16 12.89
C ASP A 85 -0.80 -6.47 13.20
N SER A 86 0.11 -5.49 13.08
CA SER A 86 1.52 -5.66 13.46
C SER A 86 1.72 -5.76 14.97
N GLY A 87 0.75 -5.31 15.77
CA GLY A 87 0.86 -5.25 17.22
C GLY A 87 1.72 -4.11 17.75
N GLU A 88 2.23 -3.23 16.88
CA GLU A 88 3.03 -2.06 17.25
C GLU A 88 2.22 -0.98 17.97
N TRP A 89 0.89 -1.04 17.89
CA TRP A 89 0.00 -0.16 18.64
C TRP A 89 -0.39 -0.77 19.99
N ASP A 90 -0.05 -0.08 21.08
CA ASP A 90 -0.23 -0.50 22.46
C ASP A 90 -1.32 0.28 23.25
N ASP A 91 -2.23 1.00 22.58
CA ASP A 91 -3.29 1.82 23.20
C ASP A 91 -4.70 1.26 22.91
N PRO A 92 -5.28 0.42 23.82
CA PRO A 92 -6.59 -0.19 23.64
C PRO A 92 -7.78 0.79 23.53
N PRO A 93 -7.84 1.90 24.29
CA PRO A 93 -8.85 2.94 24.10
C PRO A 93 -8.88 3.53 22.68
N GLY A 94 -7.73 3.90 22.12
CA GLY A 94 -7.64 4.41 20.75
C GLY A 94 -8.11 3.38 19.72
N LYS A 95 -7.78 2.09 19.95
CA LYS A 95 -8.26 0.99 19.11
C LYS A 95 -9.78 0.85 19.12
N LEU A 96 -10.40 0.88 20.29
CA LEU A 96 -11.86 0.80 20.41
C LEU A 96 -12.55 1.99 19.78
N ALA A 97 -12.03 3.21 19.98
CA ALA A 97 -12.59 4.42 19.39
C ALA A 97 -12.69 4.31 17.86
N LEU A 98 -11.65 3.80 17.19
CA LEU A 98 -11.67 3.66 15.75
C LEU A 98 -12.63 2.57 15.24
N LEU A 99 -12.81 1.48 15.99
CA LEU A 99 -13.84 0.48 15.68
C LEU A 99 -15.26 1.08 15.77
N TYR A 100 -15.50 1.98 16.73
CA TYR A 100 -16.79 2.69 16.81
C TYR A 100 -16.98 3.71 15.67
N ASP A 101 -15.90 4.29 15.15
CA ASP A 101 -15.95 5.23 14.04
C ASP A 101 -16.11 4.57 12.65
N LEU A 102 -16.16 3.23 12.57
CA LEU A 102 -16.44 2.50 11.32
C LEU A 102 -17.74 2.95 10.66
N GLU A 103 -18.75 3.36 11.43
CA GLU A 103 -20.01 3.87 10.88
C GLU A 103 -19.82 5.21 10.15
N ARG A 104 -18.95 6.08 10.66
CA ARG A 104 -18.60 7.35 9.98
C ARG A 104 -17.83 7.07 8.70
N LEU A 105 -16.87 6.15 8.75
CA LEU A 105 -16.13 5.74 7.56
C LEU A 105 -17.08 5.16 6.50
N ALA A 106 -18.00 4.28 6.91
CA ALA A 106 -19.02 3.74 6.02
C ALA A 106 -19.99 4.81 5.48
N ALA A 107 -20.16 5.95 6.17
CA ALA A 107 -20.93 7.08 5.64
C ALA A 107 -20.17 7.81 4.52
N ILE A 108 -18.87 8.03 4.67
CA ILE A 108 -18.02 8.65 3.64
C ILE A 108 -17.96 7.78 2.37
N LEU A 109 -17.92 6.45 2.53
CA LEU A 109 -17.75 5.51 1.42
C LEU A 109 -19.05 5.16 0.68
N ARG A 110 -20.19 5.70 1.13
CA ARG A 110 -21.51 5.35 0.58
C ARG A 110 -21.87 6.09 -0.70
N ASP A 111 -21.13 7.15 -1.04
CA ASP A 111 -21.36 7.95 -2.23
C ASP A 111 -20.88 7.22 -3.49
N GLY A 112 -21.80 6.96 -4.41
CA GLY A 112 -21.57 6.25 -5.67
C GLY A 112 -22.77 5.39 -6.09
N ALA A 113 -22.93 5.17 -7.39
CA ALA A 113 -24.13 4.54 -7.95
C ALA A 113 -24.17 3.02 -7.72
N ASP A 114 -23.02 2.35 -7.86
CA ASP A 114 -22.91 0.90 -7.83
C ASP A 114 -22.00 0.39 -6.70
N PRO A 115 -22.26 -0.80 -6.14
CA PRO A 115 -21.30 -1.48 -5.25
C PRO A 115 -19.96 -1.71 -5.95
N PHE A 116 -18.85 -1.56 -5.22
CA PHE A 116 -17.50 -1.82 -5.72
C PHE A 116 -17.27 -3.32 -6.02
N HIS A 117 -16.88 -3.63 -7.24
CA HIS A 117 -16.55 -4.99 -7.70
C HIS A 117 -15.15 -5.01 -8.33
N PRO A 118 -14.13 -5.67 -7.71
CA PRO A 118 -12.74 -5.51 -8.12
C PRO A 118 -12.51 -5.90 -9.58
N ASP A 119 -13.03 -7.04 -10.02
CA ASP A 119 -12.82 -7.52 -11.39
C ASP A 119 -13.46 -6.61 -12.44
N ARG A 120 -14.69 -6.11 -12.16
CA ARG A 120 -15.43 -5.22 -13.06
C ARG A 120 -14.77 -3.84 -13.13
N ASP A 121 -14.37 -3.33 -11.98
CA ASP A 121 -13.95 -1.94 -11.81
C ASP A 121 -12.47 -1.73 -12.16
N ARG A 122 -11.68 -2.82 -12.25
CA ARG A 122 -10.24 -2.80 -12.49
C ARG A 122 -9.82 -1.96 -13.71
N LEU A 123 -10.54 -2.12 -14.82
CA LEU A 123 -10.22 -1.41 -16.07
C LEU A 123 -10.48 0.10 -15.95
N ALA A 124 -11.57 0.50 -15.28
CA ALA A 124 -11.90 1.90 -15.07
C ALA A 124 -10.88 2.58 -14.14
N PHE A 125 -10.50 1.89 -13.06
CA PHE A 125 -9.45 2.32 -12.16
C PHE A 125 -8.10 2.52 -12.88
N ALA A 126 -7.64 1.52 -13.65
CA ALA A 126 -6.38 1.63 -14.37
C ALA A 126 -6.36 2.81 -15.37
N ARG A 127 -7.49 3.06 -16.06
CA ARG A 127 -7.65 4.22 -16.95
C ARG A 127 -7.55 5.53 -16.18
N TYR A 128 -8.27 5.64 -15.07
CA TYR A 128 -8.20 6.82 -14.20
C TYR A 128 -6.78 7.13 -13.75
N LEU A 129 -6.00 6.12 -13.35
CA LEU A 129 -4.60 6.32 -12.95
C LEU A 129 -3.73 6.87 -14.08
N ILE A 130 -3.93 6.38 -15.32
CA ILE A 130 -3.22 6.90 -16.50
C ILE A 130 -3.60 8.37 -16.73
N ASP A 131 -4.89 8.68 -16.66
CA ASP A 131 -5.40 10.05 -16.85
C ASP A 131 -4.89 11.00 -15.75
N LEU A 132 -4.69 10.49 -14.53
CA LEU A 132 -4.06 11.19 -13.40
C LEU A 132 -2.55 11.41 -13.59
N GLY A 133 -1.95 10.84 -14.63
CA GLY A 133 -0.53 10.92 -14.93
C GLY A 133 0.34 9.90 -14.19
N CYS A 134 -0.25 8.83 -13.65
CA CYS A 134 0.50 7.70 -13.12
C CYS A 134 1.07 6.85 -14.26
N GLN A 135 2.19 6.17 -14.01
CA GLN A 135 2.84 5.32 -15.01
C GLN A 135 2.77 3.84 -14.61
N PRO A 136 2.12 2.97 -15.42
CA PRO A 136 2.09 1.54 -15.14
C PRO A 136 3.49 0.92 -15.21
N PRO A 137 3.69 -0.23 -14.53
CA PRO A 137 4.91 -1.00 -14.71
C PRO A 137 5.08 -1.44 -16.16
N PRO A 138 6.34 -1.56 -16.64
CA PRO A 138 6.59 -2.11 -17.97
C PRO A 138 5.95 -3.49 -18.04
N ALA A 139 5.29 -3.78 -19.16
CA ALA A 139 4.78 -5.12 -19.40
C ALA A 139 5.95 -6.10 -19.23
N ARG A 140 5.77 -7.12 -18.37
CA ARG A 140 6.74 -8.22 -18.30
C ARG A 140 6.83 -8.79 -19.71
N ASN A 141 8.01 -8.72 -20.30
CA ASN A 141 8.27 -9.39 -21.56
C ASN A 141 8.08 -10.90 -21.32
N PRO A 142 7.36 -11.63 -22.18
CA PRO A 142 7.10 -13.06 -22.01
C PRO A 142 8.35 -13.93 -22.30
N ALA A 143 9.55 -13.44 -22.02
CA ALA A 143 10.82 -14.09 -22.35
C ALA A 143 11.71 -14.41 -21.14
N ASP A 144 11.18 -14.32 -19.91
CA ASP A 144 11.81 -14.84 -18.68
C ASP A 144 11.09 -16.11 -18.20
#